data_AF-A0A974D8U5-F1
#
_entry.id   AF-A0A974D8U5-F1
#
_cell.length_a   1.000
_cell.length_b   1.000
_cell.length_c   1.000
_cell.angle_alpha   90.00
_cell.angle_beta   90.00
_cell.angle_gamma   90.00
#
_symmetry.space_group_name_H-M   'P 1'
#
loop_
_entity.id
_entity.type
_entity.pdbx_description
1 polymer ?
#
loop_
_entity_poly.entity_id
_entity_poly.type
_entity_poly.pdbx_seq_one_letter_code
_entity_poly.pdbx_strand_id
1 'polypeptide(L)'
;MNYLDVTVYKNEVNKKLQTRIHQKLTDRNTLLHFNSSHPKHLVHLLPRSQMIQTVRITSDLVEQKKELEAMSTHFLERVYPKELIMQAMEWALTLDRISLLQDKTETREWDRDNLFYMNTYGPCSSLIKKSLLQHWPLISTDPDISKVVNKKLCFGYKHNRNLREISPADPVSKYVHTTEGL
;
A
#
# COMPACT_ATOMS: atom_id res chain seq x y z
N MET A 1 -14.46 -17.92 14.50
CA MET A 1 -13.12 -18.39 14.08
C MET A 1 -12.34 -17.19 13.59
N ASN A 2 -11.08 -17.05 14.00
CA ASN A 2 -10.23 -15.94 13.59
C ASN A 2 -9.16 -16.45 12.61
N TYR A 3 -8.95 -15.75 11.50
CA TYR A 3 -7.94 -16.08 10.51
C TYR A 3 -7.41 -14.80 9.88
N LEU A 4 -6.08 -14.60 9.95
CA LEU A 4 -5.41 -13.37 9.50
C LEU A 4 -6.09 -12.12 10.09
N ASP A 5 -6.69 -11.31 9.21
CA ASP A 5 -7.38 -10.05 9.46
C ASP A 5 -8.92 -10.19 9.48
N VAL A 6 -9.45 -11.43 9.52
CA VAL A 6 -10.89 -11.70 9.45
C VAL A 6 -11.36 -12.58 10.61
N THR A 7 -12.47 -12.17 11.23
CA THR A 7 -13.26 -13.00 12.14
C THR A 7 -14.49 -13.50 11.41
N VAL A 8 -14.61 -14.82 11.25
CA VAL A 8 -15.80 -15.47 10.71
C VAL A 8 -16.68 -15.93 11.87
N TYR A 9 -17.94 -15.53 11.84
CA TYR A 9 -18.93 -15.93 12.84
C TYR A 9 -20.26 -16.29 12.17
N LYS A 10 -21.06 -17.11 12.85
CA LYS A 10 -22.41 -17.42 12.40
C LYS A 10 -23.36 -16.42 13.05
N ASN A 11 -24.15 -15.73 12.24
CA ASN A 11 -25.21 -14.89 12.78
C ASN A 11 -26.43 -15.75 13.09
N GLU A 12 -26.88 -15.70 14.34
CA GLU A 12 -27.92 -16.58 14.85
C GLU A 12 -29.31 -16.27 14.29
N VAL A 13 -29.55 -15.03 13.86
CA VAL A 13 -30.84 -14.56 13.35
C VAL A 13 -31.00 -14.99 11.89
N ASN A 14 -30.01 -14.69 11.05
CA ASN A 14 -30.07 -14.96 9.62
C ASN A 14 -29.53 -16.36 9.23
N LYS A 15 -28.96 -17.10 10.20
CA LYS A 15 -28.31 -18.41 10.05
C LYS A 15 -27.24 -18.45 8.95
N LYS A 16 -26.67 -17.30 8.59
CA LYS A 16 -25.61 -17.16 7.59
C LYS A 16 -24.26 -16.89 8.26
N LEU A 17 -23.19 -17.26 7.56
CA LEU A 17 -21.85 -16.84 7.93
C LEU A 17 -21.70 -15.34 7.67
N GLN A 18 -21.05 -14.67 8.59
CA GLN A 18 -20.71 -13.26 8.56
C GLN A 18 -19.23 -13.11 8.85
N THR A 19 -18.67 -12.01 8.35
CA THR A 19 -17.27 -11.66 8.52
C THR A 19 -17.16 -10.26 9.07
N ARG A 20 -16.15 -10.03 9.91
CA ARG A 20 -15.75 -8.71 10.40
C ARG A 20 -14.24 -8.64 10.54
N ILE A 21 -13.70 -7.44 10.67
CA ILE A 21 -12.27 -7.22 10.87
C ILE A 21 -11.81 -7.93 12.15
N HIS A 22 -10.67 -8.59 12.07
CA HIS A 22 -9.96 -9.11 13.23
C HIS A 22 -8.65 -8.35 13.40
N GLN A 23 -8.43 -7.83 14.61
CA GLN A 23 -7.14 -7.26 15.00
C GLN A 23 -6.58 -8.07 16.16
N LYS A 24 -5.30 -8.43 16.07
CA LYS A 24 -4.59 -9.09 17.17
C LYS A 24 -4.30 -8.06 18.25
N LEU A 25 -4.33 -8.49 19.52
CA LEU A 25 -3.99 -7.62 20.65
C LEU A 25 -2.57 -7.03 20.56
N THR A 26 -1.66 -7.73 19.89
CA THR A 26 -0.27 -7.29 19.66
C THR A 26 -0.10 -6.44 18.41
N ASP A 27 -1.12 -6.31 17.57
CA ASP A 27 -1.05 -5.52 16.36
C ASP A 27 -1.07 -4.02 16.72
N ARG A 28 -0.10 -3.27 16.18
CA ARG A 28 0.06 -1.85 16.48
C ARG A 28 -0.67 -0.95 15.49
N ASN A 29 -1.48 -1.52 14.59
CA ASN A 29 -2.23 -0.81 13.56
C ASN A 29 -1.35 0.28 12.90
N THR A 30 -0.24 -0.16 12.30
CA THR A 30 0.82 0.73 11.83
C THR A 30 0.41 1.47 10.56
N LEU A 31 -0.49 2.43 10.71
CA LEU A 31 -0.79 3.42 9.69
C LEU A 31 0.40 4.37 9.53
N LEU A 32 0.68 4.71 8.28
CA LEU A 32 1.76 5.61 7.95
C LEU A 32 1.39 7.04 8.36
N HIS A 33 2.31 7.79 8.97
CA HIS A 33 2.08 9.21 9.28
C HIS A 33 1.93 10.07 8.01
N PHE A 34 1.04 11.07 8.02
CA PHE A 34 0.76 11.90 6.84
C PHE A 34 2.02 12.62 6.31
N ASN A 35 2.83 13.17 7.20
CA ASN A 35 4.09 13.87 6.87
C ASN A 35 5.31 12.95 6.70
N SER A 36 5.11 11.65 6.57
CA SER A 36 6.24 10.72 6.37
C SER A 36 6.90 10.89 4.99
N SER A 37 8.13 10.41 4.85
CA SER A 37 8.92 10.49 3.61
C SER A 37 8.50 9.45 2.56
N HIS A 38 7.21 9.39 2.24
CA HIS A 38 6.63 8.47 1.25
C HIS A 38 6.08 9.25 0.05
N PRO A 39 5.86 8.57 -1.10
CA PRO A 39 5.17 9.16 -2.23
C PRO A 39 3.83 9.74 -1.81
N LYS A 40 3.62 11.04 -2.05
CA LYS A 40 2.39 11.74 -1.65
C LYS A 40 1.13 11.01 -2.13
N HIS A 41 1.14 10.54 -3.39
CA HIS A 41 0.00 9.81 -3.92
C HIS A 41 -0.34 8.55 -3.09
N LEU A 42 0.65 7.81 -2.58
CA LEU A 42 0.41 6.63 -1.73
C LEU A 42 -0.19 7.02 -0.38
N VAL A 43 0.37 8.05 0.26
CA VAL A 43 -0.14 8.56 1.53
C VAL A 43 -1.60 8.99 1.37
N HIS A 44 -1.91 9.79 0.35
CA HIS A 44 -3.27 10.25 0.09
C HIS A 44 -4.25 9.12 -0.27
N LEU A 45 -3.78 8.04 -0.90
CA LEU A 45 -4.61 6.88 -1.25
C LEU A 45 -4.80 5.89 -0.09
N LEU A 46 -4.03 6.00 1.00
CA LEU A 46 -4.07 5.05 2.09
C LEU A 46 -5.43 4.99 2.80
N PRO A 47 -6.08 6.12 3.18
CA PRO A 47 -7.41 6.09 3.78
C PRO A 47 -8.43 5.38 2.89
N ARG A 48 -8.43 5.72 1.61
CA ARG A 48 -9.31 5.12 0.61
C ARG A 48 -9.12 3.60 0.54
N SER A 49 -7.86 3.15 0.47
CA SER A 49 -7.54 1.73 0.34
C SER A 49 -7.97 0.93 1.57
N GLN A 50 -7.71 1.45 2.77
CA GLN A 50 -8.06 0.80 4.03
C GLN A 50 -9.59 0.73 4.23
N MET A 51 -10.31 1.80 3.90
CA MET A 51 -11.77 1.81 4.04
C MET A 51 -12.47 0.84 3.08
N ILE A 52 -11.97 0.67 1.84
CA ILE A 52 -12.47 -0.38 0.94
C ILE A 52 -12.25 -1.77 1.55
N GLN A 53 -11.09 -2.00 2.15
CA GLN A 53 -10.79 -3.28 2.79
C GLN A 53 -11.80 -3.56 3.91
N THR A 54 -12.14 -2.56 4.73
CA THR A 54 -13.21 -2.67 5.72
C THR A 54 -14.54 -3.06 5.11
N VAL A 55 -14.94 -2.43 4.01
CA VAL A 55 -16.20 -2.75 3.31
C VAL A 55 -16.20 -4.18 2.75
N ARG A 56 -15.06 -4.65 2.23
CA ARG A 56 -14.92 -6.03 1.72
C ARG A 56 -15.00 -7.08 2.83
N ILE A 57 -14.30 -6.82 3.94
CA ILE A 57 -14.21 -7.76 5.06
C ILE A 57 -15.50 -7.80 5.85
N THR A 58 -16.11 -6.65 6.17
CA THR A 58 -17.25 -6.61 7.09
C THR A 58 -18.57 -6.82 6.36
N SER A 59 -19.31 -7.86 6.73
CA SER A 59 -20.58 -8.25 6.11
C SER A 59 -21.78 -7.49 6.66
N ASP A 60 -21.79 -7.16 7.95
CA ASP A 60 -22.87 -6.42 8.59
C ASP A 60 -22.68 -4.90 8.43
N LEU A 61 -23.73 -4.19 7.99
CA LEU A 61 -23.65 -2.75 7.71
C LEU A 61 -23.49 -1.90 8.97
N VAL A 62 -24.04 -2.34 10.10
CA VAL A 62 -23.93 -1.61 11.37
C VAL A 62 -22.52 -1.75 11.94
N GLU A 63 -21.96 -2.97 11.93
CA GLU A 63 -20.55 -3.19 12.27
C GLU A 63 -19.63 -2.44 11.29
N GLN A 64 -19.91 -2.48 9.99
CA GLN A 64 -19.09 -1.81 8.98
C GLN A 64 -18.98 -0.31 9.26
N LYS A 65 -20.09 0.37 9.55
CA LYS A 65 -20.07 1.80 9.89
C LYS A 65 -19.22 2.08 11.12
N LYS A 66 -19.34 1.27 12.18
CA LYS A 66 -18.53 1.41 13.39
C LYS A 66 -17.04 1.23 13.11
N GLU A 67 -16.68 0.24 12.30
CA GLU A 67 -15.28 0.00 11.91
C GLU A 67 -14.72 1.15 11.05
N LEU A 68 -15.53 1.75 10.18
CA LEU A 68 -15.13 2.92 9.39
C LEU A 68 -14.92 4.17 10.29
N GLU A 69 -15.75 4.36 11.30
CA GLU A 69 -15.59 5.44 12.30
C GLU A 69 -14.33 5.23 13.16
N ALA A 70 -14.07 4.00 13.62
CA ALA A 70 -12.86 3.64 14.34
C ALA A 70 -11.60 3.87 13.48
N MET A 71 -11.63 3.41 12.23
CA MET A 71 -10.55 3.63 11.26
C MET A 71 -10.29 5.12 10.99
N SER A 72 -11.35 5.93 10.90
CA SER A 72 -11.23 7.38 10.73
C SER A 72 -10.49 8.02 11.91
N THR A 73 -10.78 7.56 13.13
CA THR A 73 -10.09 8.02 14.34
C THR A 73 -8.58 7.72 14.27
N HIS A 74 -8.20 6.51 13.83
CA HIS A 74 -6.78 6.16 13.67
C HIS A 74 -6.06 7.01 12.61
N PHE A 75 -6.75 7.39 11.53
CA PHE A 75 -6.16 8.31 10.54
C PHE A 75 -5.99 9.73 11.11
N LEU A 76 -6.92 10.21 11.94
CA LEU A 76 -6.79 11.49 12.62
C LEU A 76 -5.59 11.51 13.57
N GLU A 77 -5.36 10.44 14.32
CA GLU A 77 -4.17 10.27 15.19
C GLU A 77 -2.85 10.33 14.41
N ARG A 78 -2.88 10.00 13.11
CA ARG A 78 -1.73 10.06 12.19
C ARG A 78 -1.65 11.35 11.38
N VAL A 79 -2.41 12.37 11.78
CA VAL A 79 -2.39 13.73 11.23
C VAL A 79 -2.85 13.78 9.76
N TYR A 80 -3.77 12.89 9.38
CA TYR A 80 -4.40 13.00 8.06
C TYR A 80 -5.44 14.14 8.05
N PRO A 81 -5.58 14.86 6.93
CA PRO A 81 -6.61 15.89 6.79
C PRO A 81 -8.02 15.32 6.98
N LYS A 82 -8.84 15.98 7.80
CA LYS A 82 -10.24 15.57 8.08
C LYS A 82 -11.06 15.40 6.80
N GLU A 83 -10.93 16.35 5.87
CA GLU A 83 -11.63 16.35 4.59
C GLU A 83 -11.30 15.09 3.76
N LEU A 84 -10.02 14.70 3.73
CA LEU A 84 -9.57 13.51 3.01
C LEU A 84 -10.17 12.22 3.61
N ILE A 85 -10.22 12.14 4.94
CA ILE A 85 -10.80 10.99 5.65
C ILE A 85 -12.31 10.93 5.40
N MET A 86 -13.02 12.07 5.53
CA MET A 86 -14.46 12.15 5.31
C MET A 86 -14.84 11.75 3.88
N GLN A 87 -14.15 12.32 2.87
CA GLN A 87 -14.39 11.95 1.47
C GLN A 87 -14.15 10.46 1.22
N ALA A 88 -13.11 9.87 1.82
CA ALA A 88 -12.84 8.45 1.70
C ALA A 88 -13.94 7.60 2.37
N MET A 89 -14.43 8.04 3.53
CA MET A 89 -15.47 7.34 4.29
C MET A 89 -16.83 7.41 3.59
N GLU A 90 -17.24 8.60 3.16
CA GLU A 90 -18.48 8.81 2.40
C GLU A 90 -18.47 7.96 1.13
N TRP A 91 -17.37 8.03 0.38
CA TRP A 91 -17.20 7.19 -0.79
C TRP A 91 -17.26 5.70 -0.46
N ALA A 92 -16.60 5.24 0.60
CA ALA A 92 -16.62 3.82 0.99
C ALA A 92 -18.04 3.34 1.35
N LEU A 93 -18.83 4.17 2.01
CA LEU A 93 -20.24 3.87 2.35
C LEU A 93 -21.14 3.75 1.12
N THR A 94 -20.77 4.35 -0.02
CA THR A 94 -21.52 4.19 -1.27
C THR A 94 -21.25 2.88 -2.00
N LEU A 95 -20.23 2.12 -1.60
CA LEU A 95 -19.80 0.93 -2.33
C LEU A 95 -20.63 -0.28 -1.94
N ASP A 96 -21.06 -1.03 -2.94
CA ASP A 96 -21.65 -2.35 -2.72
C ASP A 96 -20.56 -3.40 -2.50
N ARG A 97 -20.68 -4.16 -1.42
CA ARG A 97 -19.71 -5.20 -1.06
C ARG A 97 -19.63 -6.30 -2.11
N ILE A 98 -20.76 -6.70 -2.72
CA ILE A 98 -20.76 -7.80 -3.70
C ILE A 98 -19.93 -7.39 -4.92
N SER A 99 -20.12 -6.17 -5.42
CA SER A 99 -19.32 -5.61 -6.52
C SER A 99 -17.82 -5.58 -6.22
N LEU A 100 -17.43 -5.33 -4.96
CA LEU A 100 -16.03 -5.24 -4.55
C LEU A 100 -15.32 -6.59 -4.43
N LEU A 101 -16.07 -7.68 -4.30
CA LEU A 101 -15.57 -9.05 -4.20
C LEU A 101 -15.48 -9.74 -5.57
N GLN A 102 -16.05 -9.14 -6.61
CA GLN A 102 -15.93 -9.67 -7.97
C GLN A 102 -14.50 -9.46 -8.48
N ASP A 103 -13.94 -10.52 -9.06
CA ASP A 103 -12.64 -10.45 -9.71
C ASP A 103 -12.74 -9.56 -10.96
N LYS A 104 -11.84 -8.57 -11.04
CA LYS A 104 -11.66 -7.80 -12.27
C LYS A 104 -10.75 -8.58 -13.20
N THR A 105 -11.30 -9.02 -14.32
CA THR A 105 -10.54 -9.63 -15.41
C THR A 105 -9.86 -8.52 -16.23
N GLU A 106 -8.85 -7.88 -15.64
CA GLU A 106 -7.99 -6.96 -16.40
C GLU A 106 -6.80 -7.75 -16.94
N THR A 107 -6.79 -8.00 -18.25
CA THR A 107 -5.59 -8.43 -18.96
C THR A 107 -4.57 -7.31 -18.90
N ARG A 108 -3.56 -7.46 -18.04
CA ARG A 108 -2.39 -6.59 -18.02
C ARG A 108 -1.61 -6.85 -19.30
N GLU A 109 -1.90 -6.10 -20.35
CA GLU A 109 -1.00 -6.01 -21.49
C GLU A 109 0.28 -5.32 -21.04
N TRP A 110 1.40 -6.01 -21.18
CA TRP A 110 2.70 -5.41 -20.94
C TRP A 110 2.97 -4.42 -22.07
N ASP A 111 2.74 -3.15 -21.78
CA ASP A 111 3.00 -2.07 -22.72
C ASP A 111 4.52 -1.97 -22.96
N ARG A 112 4.97 -2.50 -24.11
CA ARG A 112 6.37 -2.52 -24.54
C ARG A 112 6.87 -1.12 -24.94
N ASP A 113 5.98 -0.14 -25.01
CA ASP A 113 6.29 1.23 -25.42
C ASP A 113 6.63 2.15 -24.25
N ASN A 114 6.68 1.63 -23.01
CA ASN A 114 7.16 2.37 -21.85
C ASN A 114 8.64 2.10 -21.56
N LEU A 115 9.42 3.17 -21.36
CA LEU A 115 10.79 3.13 -20.87
C LEU A 115 10.81 3.53 -19.40
N PHE A 116 11.32 2.66 -18.52
CA PHE A 116 11.33 2.92 -17.08
C PHE A 116 12.68 3.48 -16.61
N TYR A 117 12.66 4.70 -16.08
CA TYR A 117 13.72 5.23 -15.24
C TYR A 117 13.53 4.77 -13.81
N MET A 118 14.45 3.95 -13.31
CA MET A 118 14.41 3.40 -11.95
C MET A 118 15.34 4.17 -11.02
N ASN A 119 14.79 4.80 -9.99
CA ASN A 119 15.55 5.48 -8.94
C ASN A 119 15.07 5.05 -7.55
N THR A 120 15.80 5.36 -6.49
CA THR A 120 15.28 5.22 -5.13
C THR A 120 14.37 6.40 -4.79
N TYR A 121 13.24 6.17 -4.11
CA TYR A 121 12.38 7.29 -3.69
C TYR A 121 13.04 8.09 -2.56
N GLY A 122 13.05 9.41 -2.69
CA GLY A 122 13.54 10.34 -1.69
C GLY A 122 12.99 11.76 -1.90
N PRO A 123 13.37 12.72 -1.02
CA PRO A 123 12.84 14.08 -1.06
C PRO A 123 13.06 14.80 -2.40
N CYS A 124 14.18 14.49 -3.07
CA CYS A 124 14.56 15.10 -4.36
C CYS A 124 14.00 14.34 -5.57
N SER A 125 13.28 13.23 -5.40
CA SER A 125 12.80 12.41 -6.53
C SER A 125 11.87 13.18 -7.47
N SER A 126 11.05 14.10 -6.93
CA SER A 126 10.20 14.98 -7.73
C SER A 126 11.00 15.97 -8.57
N LEU A 127 12.09 16.53 -8.01
CA LEU A 127 13.00 17.43 -8.72
C LEU A 127 13.74 16.71 -9.83
N ILE A 128 14.25 15.51 -9.54
CA ILE A 128 14.90 14.63 -10.54
C ILE A 128 13.92 14.33 -11.68
N LYS A 129 12.69 13.93 -11.35
CA LYS A 129 11.64 13.68 -12.35
C LYS A 129 11.37 14.90 -13.21
N LYS A 130 11.23 16.08 -12.60
CA LYS A 130 10.98 17.34 -13.32
C LYS A 130 12.15 17.69 -14.25
N SER A 131 13.37 17.62 -13.74
CA SER A 131 14.58 17.92 -14.52
C SER A 131 14.75 16.95 -15.69
N LEU A 132 14.54 15.65 -15.46
CA LEU A 132 14.67 14.65 -16.53
C LEU A 132 13.62 14.85 -17.62
N LEU A 133 12.36 15.15 -17.25
CA LEU A 133 11.31 15.44 -18.23
C LEU A 133 11.59 16.72 -19.02
N GLN A 134 12.12 17.76 -18.37
CA GLN A 134 12.47 19.03 -19.02
C GLN A 134 13.58 18.85 -20.06
N HIS A 135 14.60 18.04 -19.76
CA HIS A 135 15.74 17.81 -20.63
C HIS A 135 15.60 16.54 -21.49
N TRP A 136 14.48 15.83 -21.40
CA TRP A 136 14.21 14.62 -22.19
C TRP A 136 14.38 14.84 -23.69
N PRO A 137 13.91 15.96 -24.29
CA PRO A 137 14.11 16.21 -25.72
C PRO A 137 15.58 16.27 -26.14
N LEU A 138 16.50 16.65 -25.24
CA LEU A 138 17.94 16.66 -25.54
C LEU A 138 18.48 15.24 -25.68
N ILE A 139 18.04 14.33 -24.81
CA ILE A 139 18.43 12.91 -24.88
C ILE A 139 17.93 12.28 -26.20
N SER A 140 16.80 12.76 -26.74
CA SER A 140 16.29 12.35 -28.05
C SER A 140 17.18 12.72 -29.24
N THR A 141 18.09 13.69 -29.08
CA THR A 141 18.97 14.16 -30.17
C THR A 141 20.18 13.26 -30.40
N ASP A 142 20.50 12.39 -29.43
CA ASP A 142 21.61 11.45 -29.54
C ASP A 142 21.23 10.28 -30.48
N PRO A 143 22.05 9.98 -31.51
CA PRO A 143 21.72 8.97 -32.51
C PRO A 143 21.71 7.53 -31.99
N ASP A 144 22.45 7.23 -30.91
CA ASP A 144 22.47 5.91 -30.28
C ASP A 144 21.26 5.73 -29.36
N ILE A 145 20.88 6.78 -28.63
CA ILE A 145 19.78 6.75 -27.66
C ILE A 145 18.42 6.96 -28.35
N SER A 146 18.36 7.67 -29.47
CA SER A 146 17.15 7.95 -30.26
C SER A 146 16.32 6.69 -30.59
N LYS A 147 16.99 5.56 -30.84
CA LYS A 147 16.34 4.25 -31.10
C LYS A 147 15.46 3.77 -29.94
N VAL A 148 15.75 4.20 -28.71
CA VAL A 148 15.04 3.84 -27.47
C VAL A 148 14.06 4.95 -27.04
N VAL A 149 14.22 6.17 -27.56
CA VAL A 149 13.51 7.39 -27.10
C VAL A 149 12.10 7.54 -27.67
N ASN A 150 11.73 6.78 -28.71
CA ASN A 150 10.34 6.70 -29.17
C ASN A 150 9.37 6.09 -28.13
N LYS A 151 9.88 5.69 -26.97
CA LYS A 151 9.11 5.15 -25.84
C LYS A 151 8.72 6.24 -24.85
N LYS A 152 7.55 6.08 -24.24
CA LYS A 152 7.08 6.96 -23.16
C LYS A 152 7.94 6.75 -21.91
N LEU A 153 8.51 7.83 -21.38
CA LEU A 153 9.29 7.78 -20.15
C LEU A 153 8.39 7.62 -18.92
N CYS A 154 8.55 6.50 -18.23
CA CYS A 154 7.93 6.16 -16.96
C CYS A 154 8.96 6.21 -15.83
N PHE A 155 8.50 6.53 -14.62
CA PHE A 155 9.35 6.64 -13.45
C PHE A 155 8.96 5.55 -12.46
N GLY A 156 9.90 4.65 -12.18
CA GLY A 156 9.76 3.64 -11.13
C GLY A 156 10.65 3.99 -9.94
N TYR A 157 10.16 3.66 -8.74
CA TYR A 157 10.89 3.92 -7.52
C TYR A 157 11.18 2.63 -6.74
N LYS A 158 12.44 2.45 -6.36
CA LYS A 158 12.87 1.44 -5.40
C LYS A 158 12.63 1.95 -3.98
N HIS A 159 12.37 1.03 -3.06
CA HIS A 159 12.33 1.35 -1.64
C HIS A 159 13.74 1.71 -1.13
N ASN A 160 13.81 2.51 -0.07
CA ASN A 160 15.06 2.73 0.63
C ASN A 160 15.48 1.45 1.38
N ARG A 161 16.79 1.25 1.51
CA ARG A 161 17.31 0.15 2.33
C ARG A 161 16.90 0.38 3.78
N ASN A 162 16.37 -0.65 4.43
CA ASN A 162 16.05 -0.60 5.86
C ASN A 162 17.33 -0.78 6.71
N LEU A 163 17.24 -0.54 8.02
CA LEU A 163 18.38 -0.70 8.93
C LEU A 163 18.99 -2.11 8.87
N ARG A 164 18.19 -3.15 8.64
CA ARG A 164 18.66 -4.53 8.48
C ARG A 164 19.52 -4.72 7.22
N GLU A 165 19.21 -4.02 6.14
CA GLU A 165 19.94 -4.06 4.87
C GLU A 165 21.18 -3.14 4.84
N ILE A 166 21.18 -2.08 5.66
CA ILE A 166 22.29 -1.14 5.77
C ILE A 166 23.31 -1.62 6.82
N SER A 167 22.84 -2.27 7.88
CA SER A 167 23.72 -2.85 8.88
C SER A 167 24.56 -3.94 8.21
N PRO A 168 25.89 -3.88 8.27
CA PRO A 168 26.70 -5.06 8.08
C PRO A 168 26.33 -5.99 9.23
N ALA A 169 25.33 -6.85 9.04
CA ALA A 169 25.11 -7.92 9.97
C ALA A 169 26.43 -8.69 10.02
N ASP A 170 27.01 -8.81 11.22
CA ASP A 170 28.03 -9.80 11.51
C ASP A 170 27.64 -11.08 10.77
N PRO A 171 28.56 -11.73 10.04
CA PRO A 171 28.28 -13.08 9.61
C PRO A 171 27.96 -13.81 10.90
N VAL A 172 26.71 -14.25 11.07
CA VAL A 172 26.32 -15.13 12.14
C VAL A 172 27.12 -16.40 11.87
N SER A 173 28.35 -16.40 12.37
CA SER A 173 29.20 -17.54 12.53
C SER A 173 28.40 -18.42 13.47
N LYS A 174 27.64 -19.32 12.85
CA LYS A 174 27.39 -20.69 13.30
C LYS A 174 27.80 -20.86 14.77
N TYR A 175 26.90 -20.53 15.69
CA TYR A 175 26.93 -21.19 16.99
C TYR A 175 26.53 -22.64 16.72
N VAL A 176 27.52 -23.42 16.29
CA VAL A 176 27.50 -24.86 16.37
C VAL A 176 27.39 -25.15 17.86
N HIS A 177 26.24 -25.64 18.31
CA HIS A 177 26.17 -26.30 19.59
C HIS A 177 26.98 -27.59 19.47
N THR A 178 28.26 -27.53 19.82
CA THR A 178 29.03 -28.74 20.13
C THR A 178 28.54 -29.21 21.49
N THR A 179 27.55 -30.09 21.49
CA THR A 179 27.32 -30.99 22.62
C THR A 179 28.34 -32.11 22.51
N GLU A 180 29.50 -31.92 23.12
CA GLU A 180 30.39 -32.98 23.62
C GLU A 180 30.36 -32.76 25.15
N GLY A 181 29.86 -33.66 25.98
CA GLY A 181 30.22 -35.06 26.03
C GLY A 181 31.31 -35.23 27.09
N LEU A 182 30.92 -35.13 28.37
CA LEU A 182 31.52 -35.79 29.56
C LEU A 182 30.62 -35.56 30.78
#